data_AF-A0A0F9N8A4-F1
#
_entry.id   AF-A0A0F9N8A4-F1
#
_cell.length_a   1.000
_cell.length_b   1.000
_cell.length_c   1.000
_cell.angle_alpha   90.00
_cell.angle_beta   90.00
_cell.angle_gamma   90.00
#
_symmetry.space_group_name_H-M   'P 1'
#
loop_
_entity.id
_entity.type
_entity.pdbx_description
1 polymer ?
#
loop_
_entity_poly.entity_id
_entity_poly.type
_entity_poly.pdbx_seq_one_letter_code
_entity_poly.pdbx_strand_id
1 'polypeptide(L)'
;MTARGDIIDYGGSVTEVAPNLGVKALLISTPSGFIGGTDNFTIDLGDYGCSKVHAIVGSSATTTGQVLAVATFTVTGVSAGVATIESSAAGTNVYNIVLFAY
;
A
#
# COMPACT_ATOMS: atom_id res chain seq x y z
N MET A 1 9.33 -3.87 20.86
CA MET A 1 8.79 -2.74 20.06
C MET A 1 9.66 -2.63 18.83
N THR A 2 9.36 -3.40 17.80
CA THR A 2 10.03 -3.30 16.50
C THR A 2 9.55 -2.02 15.84
N ALA A 3 10.46 -1.23 15.27
CA ALA A 3 10.11 0.01 14.60
C ALA A 3 8.98 -0.23 13.57
N ARG A 4 7.93 0.58 13.64
CA ARG A 4 6.74 0.53 12.76
C ARG A 4 7.15 0.85 11.32
N GLY A 5 7.64 -0.17 10.63
CA GLY A 5 7.68 -0.24 9.18
C GLY A 5 6.37 -0.84 8.74
N ASP A 6 5.38 0.01 8.51
CA ASP A 6 3.99 -0.40 8.26
C ASP A 6 3.81 -1.21 6.96
N ILE A 7 4.85 -1.29 6.12
CA ILE A 7 5.00 -2.33 5.09
C ILE A 7 5.96 -3.40 5.63
N ILE A 8 5.41 -4.55 6.00
CA ILE A 8 6.12 -5.60 6.76
C ILE A 8 7.36 -6.11 6.01
N ASP A 9 7.36 -6.09 4.66
CA ASP A 9 8.40 -6.75 3.86
C ASP A 9 9.28 -5.83 2.99
N TYR A 10 8.90 -4.56 2.74
CA TYR A 10 9.59 -3.71 1.74
C TYR A 10 10.11 -2.35 2.25
N GLY A 11 9.89 -1.97 3.50
CA GLY A 11 10.45 -0.71 4.03
C GLY A 11 9.92 0.56 3.36
N GLY A 12 8.73 0.50 2.77
CA GLY A 12 7.99 1.70 2.37
C GLY A 12 7.28 2.35 3.56
N SER A 13 6.57 3.44 3.29
CA SER A 13 5.85 4.22 4.32
C SER A 13 4.35 4.07 4.17
N VAL A 14 3.64 4.08 5.29
CA VAL A 14 2.18 4.17 5.32
C VAL A 14 1.78 5.36 6.18
N THR A 15 0.75 6.09 5.76
CA THR A 15 0.26 7.28 6.46
C THR A 15 -1.26 7.29 6.41
N GLU A 16 -1.92 7.40 7.56
CA GLU A 16 -3.36 7.63 7.60
C GLU A 16 -3.68 9.06 7.16
N VAL A 17 -4.39 9.23 6.05
CA VAL A 17 -4.61 10.56 5.42
C VAL A 17 -6.02 11.11 5.62
N ALA A 18 -6.98 10.28 6.05
CA ALA A 18 -8.34 10.73 6.35
C ALA A 18 -8.96 9.93 7.52
N PRO A 19 -8.85 10.43 8.77
CA PRO A 19 -9.24 9.66 9.95
C PRO A 19 -10.76 9.54 10.18
N ASN A 20 -11.57 10.38 9.54
CA ASN A 20 -13.01 10.48 9.78
C ASN A 20 -13.86 10.08 8.56
N LEU A 21 -13.34 9.25 7.66
CA LEU A 21 -14.02 8.88 6.42
C LEU A 21 -15.07 7.74 6.58
N GLY A 22 -15.29 7.25 7.81
CA GLY A 22 -16.05 6.01 8.07
C GLY A 22 -15.30 4.72 7.72
N VAL A 23 -14.19 4.84 6.98
CA VAL A 23 -13.16 3.85 6.71
C VAL A 23 -11.79 4.51 6.94
N LYS A 24 -10.76 3.72 7.22
CA LYS A 24 -9.37 4.21 7.23
C LYS A 24 -8.89 4.40 5.81
N ALA A 25 -8.36 5.58 5.48
CA ALA A 25 -7.66 5.82 4.23
C ALA A 25 -6.15 5.89 4.49
N LEU A 26 -5.43 4.89 3.98
CA LEU A 26 -3.99 4.73 4.16
C LEU A 26 -3.28 5.06 2.85
N LEU A 27 -2.43 6.08 2.86
CA LEU A 27 -1.51 6.37 1.77
C LEU A 27 -0.23 5.58 1.98
N ILE A 28 0.10 4.73 1.02
CA ILE A 28 1.24 3.84 1.02
C ILE A 28 2.16 4.27 -0.11
N SER A 29 3.44 4.43 0.17
CA SER A 29 4.47 4.70 -0.84
C SER A 29 5.49 3.58 -0.83
N THR A 30 5.70 2.96 -2.00
CA THR A 30 6.71 1.91 -2.16
C THR A 30 8.12 2.50 -2.15
N PRO A 31 9.14 1.76 -1.69
CA PRO A 31 10.54 2.19 -1.75
C PRO A 31 11.05 2.30 -3.20
N SER A 32 12.21 2.95 -3.39
CA SER A 32 12.85 3.16 -4.70
C SER A 32 13.40 1.90 -5.40
N GLY A 33 13.22 0.71 -4.82
CA GLY A 33 13.60 -0.57 -5.41
C GLY A 33 12.43 -1.48 -5.77
N PHE A 34 11.19 -1.05 -5.53
CA PHE A 34 10.00 -1.86 -5.81
C PHE A 34 9.79 -2.02 -7.33
N ILE A 35 9.65 -3.27 -7.77
CA ILE A 35 9.48 -3.66 -9.16
C ILE A 35 8.03 -4.12 -9.37
N GLY A 36 7.24 -3.31 -10.08
CA GLY A 36 5.87 -3.69 -10.43
C GLY A 36 5.84 -4.98 -11.24
N GLY A 37 4.85 -5.85 -10.94
CA GLY A 37 4.66 -7.13 -11.64
C GLY A 37 5.58 -8.24 -11.18
N THR A 38 6.48 -7.94 -10.23
CA THR A 38 7.43 -8.90 -9.64
C THR A 38 7.33 -8.89 -8.13
N ASP A 39 7.31 -7.69 -7.54
CA ASP A 39 7.29 -7.51 -6.10
C ASP A 39 5.87 -7.42 -5.56
N ASN A 40 5.70 -8.01 -4.38
CA ASN A 40 4.49 -7.95 -3.57
C ASN A 40 4.83 -7.31 -2.22
N PHE A 41 3.84 -6.79 -1.53
CA PHE A 41 4.03 -6.27 -0.17
C PHE A 41 2.84 -6.57 0.72
N THR A 42 3.07 -6.46 2.02
CA THR A 42 2.09 -6.76 3.06
C THR A 42 1.91 -5.56 4.00
N ILE A 43 0.70 -5.38 4.51
CA ILE A 43 0.35 -4.34 5.48
C ILE A 43 -0.41 -4.96 6.64
N ASP A 44 0.00 -4.62 7.87
CA ASP A 44 -0.78 -4.94 9.06
C ASP A 44 -1.92 -3.93 9.22
N LEU A 45 -3.17 -4.36 8.99
CA LEU A 45 -4.34 -3.52 9.17
C LEU A 45 -4.69 -3.33 10.65
N GLY A 46 -4.25 -4.24 11.52
CA GLY A 46 -4.49 -4.19 12.96
C GLY A 46 -3.86 -2.96 13.62
N ASP A 47 -2.72 -2.51 13.08
CA ASP A 47 -2.03 -1.28 13.45
C ASP A 47 -2.87 0.00 13.26
N TYR A 48 -3.92 -0.10 12.45
CA TYR A 48 -4.89 0.97 12.17
C TYR A 48 -6.30 0.65 12.69
N GLY A 49 -6.44 -0.43 13.47
CA GLY A 49 -7.74 -0.89 13.99
C GLY A 49 -8.66 -1.49 12.93
N CYS A 50 -8.09 -1.99 11.84
CA CYS A 50 -8.83 -2.60 10.72
C CYS A 50 -8.56 -4.09 10.61
N SER A 51 -9.47 -4.81 9.94
CA SER A 51 -9.34 -6.24 9.67
C SER A 51 -9.69 -6.63 8.23
N LYS A 52 -10.22 -5.68 7.45
CA LYS A 52 -10.67 -5.90 6.08
C LYS A 52 -10.25 -4.75 5.18
N VAL A 53 -10.05 -5.06 3.91
CA VAL A 53 -9.89 -4.05 2.85
C VAL A 53 -11.24 -3.82 2.18
N HIS A 54 -11.55 -2.54 1.95
CA HIS A 54 -12.71 -2.10 1.17
C HIS A 54 -12.35 -1.85 -0.30
N ALA A 55 -11.28 -1.08 -0.54
CA ALA A 55 -10.84 -0.70 -1.88
C ALA A 55 -9.35 -0.38 -1.91
N ILE A 56 -8.75 -0.47 -3.10
CA ILE A 56 -7.35 -0.12 -3.35
C ILE A 56 -7.26 0.65 -4.67
N VAL A 57 -6.51 1.75 -4.67
CA VAL A 57 -6.23 2.55 -5.86
C VAL A 57 -4.75 2.89 -5.87
N GLY A 58 -4.06 2.58 -6.97
CA GLY A 58 -2.63 2.83 -7.10
C GLY A 58 -2.28 3.69 -8.30
N SER A 59 -1.12 4.33 -8.22
CA SER A 59 -0.52 5.08 -9.31
C SER A 59 0.99 4.93 -9.29
N SER A 60 1.62 4.91 -10.46
CA SER A 60 3.05 5.07 -10.58
C SER A 60 3.40 6.56 -10.60
N ALA A 61 4.48 6.93 -9.95
CA ALA A 61 4.99 8.28 -9.89
C ALA A 61 6.51 8.33 -10.18
N THR A 62 6.98 9.49 -10.61
CA THR A 62 8.40 9.80 -10.64
C THR A 62 8.96 9.86 -9.21
N THR A 63 10.28 9.81 -9.07
CA THR A 63 10.96 10.02 -7.78
C THR A 63 10.70 11.40 -7.17
N THR A 64 10.28 12.38 -7.99
CA THR A 64 9.87 13.72 -7.55
C THR A 64 8.37 13.83 -7.23
N GLY A 65 7.62 12.71 -7.27
CA GLY A 65 6.22 12.64 -6.85
C GLY A 65 5.19 13.00 -7.92
N GLN A 66 5.60 13.12 -9.19
CA GLN A 66 4.67 13.39 -10.29
C GLN A 66 3.99 12.10 -10.72
N VAL A 67 2.65 12.07 -10.73
CA VAL A 67 1.90 10.91 -11.19
C VAL A 67 2.11 10.71 -12.69
N LEU A 68 2.53 9.50 -13.06
CA LEU A 68 2.77 9.11 -14.46
C LEU A 68 1.57 8.37 -15.05
N ALA A 69 1.01 7.43 -14.27
CA ALA A 69 -0.09 6.58 -14.71
C ALA A 69 -0.82 5.97 -13.51
N VAL A 70 -2.09 5.61 -13.71
CA VAL A 70 -2.81 4.73 -12.79
C VAL A 70 -2.22 3.33 -12.92
N ALA A 71 -1.98 2.69 -11.77
CA ALA A 71 -1.38 1.37 -11.68
C ALA A 71 -2.34 0.44 -10.95
N THR A 72 -2.46 -0.80 -11.44
CA THR A 72 -3.37 -1.80 -10.88
C THR A 72 -2.68 -2.57 -9.77
N PHE A 73 -3.37 -2.67 -8.63
CA PHE A 73 -2.97 -3.47 -7.48
C PHE A 73 -4.13 -4.35 -7.06
N THR A 74 -3.82 -5.55 -6.59
CA THR A 74 -4.82 -6.53 -6.15
C THR A 74 -4.50 -6.97 -4.74
N VAL A 75 -5.51 -7.03 -3.88
CA VAL A 75 -5.41 -7.68 -2.57
C VAL A 75 -5.70 -9.15 -2.76
N THR A 76 -4.69 -10.01 -2.59
CA THR A 76 -4.83 -11.45 -2.82
C THR A 76 -5.32 -12.21 -1.59
N GLY A 77 -5.19 -11.62 -0.41
CA GLY A 77 -5.73 -12.18 0.81
C GLY A 77 -5.62 -11.21 1.98
N VAL A 78 -6.46 -11.45 2.99
CA VAL A 78 -6.31 -10.85 4.31
C VAL A 78 -6.38 -11.98 5.33
N SER A 79 -5.29 -12.18 6.08
CA SER A 79 -5.18 -13.23 7.08
C SER A 79 -4.65 -12.65 8.38
N ALA A 80 -5.36 -12.89 9.48
CA ALA A 80 -5.03 -12.37 10.81
C ALA A 80 -4.80 -10.84 10.85
N GLY A 81 -5.53 -10.08 10.03
CA GLY A 81 -5.38 -8.62 9.93
C GLY A 81 -4.25 -8.16 8.99
N VAL A 82 -3.45 -9.06 8.43
CA VAL A 82 -2.41 -8.73 7.45
C VAL A 82 -2.95 -8.89 6.04
N ALA A 83 -2.91 -7.81 5.25
CA ALA A 83 -3.29 -7.81 3.84
C ALA A 83 -2.07 -8.03 2.94
N THR A 84 -2.15 -8.97 2.00
CA THR A 84 -1.14 -9.17 0.94
C THR A 84 -1.59 -8.48 -0.34
N ILE A 85 -0.71 -7.66 -0.91
CA ILE A 85 -0.99 -6.81 -2.06
C ILE A 85 0.01 -7.12 -3.16
N GLU A 86 -0.51 -7.41 -4.34
CA GLU A 86 0.26 -7.66 -5.55
C GLU A 86 0.15 -6.48 -6.52
N SER A 87 1.27 -6.09 -7.08
CA SER A 87 1.32 -5.10 -8.16
C SER A 87 1.24 -5.80 -9.50
N SER A 88 0.26 -5.48 -10.33
CA SER A 88 0.24 -5.89 -11.74
C SER A 88 0.76 -4.78 -12.66
N ALA A 89 1.36 -3.74 -12.10
CA ALA A 89 2.05 -2.70 -12.86
C ALA A 89 3.35 -3.24 -13.47
N ALA A 90 3.98 -2.49 -14.37
CA ALA A 90 5.29 -2.87 -14.92
C ALA A 90 6.36 -1.81 -14.61
N GLY A 91 7.60 -2.26 -14.41
CA GLY A 91 8.79 -1.42 -14.31
C GLY A 91 9.18 -1.03 -12.89
N THR A 92 10.21 -0.19 -12.80
CA THR A 92 10.83 0.27 -11.56
C THR A 92 10.45 1.72 -11.29
N ASN A 93 9.24 1.93 -10.76
CA ASN A 93 8.74 3.25 -10.40
C ASN A 93 8.46 3.32 -8.90
N VAL A 94 8.33 4.54 -8.38
CA VAL A 94 7.69 4.72 -7.07
C VAL A 94 6.19 4.54 -7.28
N TYR A 95 5.53 3.78 -6.43
CA TYR A 95 4.08 3.62 -6.46
C TYR A 95 3.45 4.24 -5.23
N ASN A 96 2.43 5.06 -5.46
CA ASN A 96 1.59 5.64 -4.41
C ASN A 96 0.22 4.96 -4.47
N ILE A 97 -0.19 4.41 -3.34
CA ILE A 97 -1.36 3.55 -3.22
C ILE A 97 -2.22 4.10 -2.10
N VAL A 98 -3.50 4.30 -2.37
CA VAL A 98 -4.50 4.59 -1.35
C VAL A 98 -5.28 3.30 -1.08
N LEU A 99 -5.17 2.81 0.16
CA LEU A 99 -5.90 1.65 0.65
C LEU A 99 -7.01 2.12 1.59
N PHE A 100 -8.23 1.66 1.33
CA PHE A 100 -9.38 1.89 2.20
C PHE A 100 -9.65 0.63 3.02
N ALA A 101 -9.67 0.73 4.34
CA ALA A 101 -9.80 -0.42 5.25
C ALA A 101 -10.81 -0.15 6.40
N TYR A 102 -11.35 -1.23 6.98
CA TYR A 102 -12.27 -1.19 8.13
C TYR A 102 -12.13 -2.42 9.03
#